data_AF-A0A7Y6ZF70-F1
#
_entry.id   AF-A0A7Y6ZF70-F1
#
_cell.length_a   1.000
_cell.length_b   1.000
_cell.length_c   1.000
_cell.angle_alpha   90.00
_cell.angle_beta   90.00
_cell.angle_gamma   90.00
#
_symmetry.space_group_name_H-M   'P 1'
#
loop_
_entity.id
_entity.type
_entity.pdbx_description
1 polymer ?
#
loop_
_entity_poly.entity_id
_entity_poly.type
_entity_poly.pdbx_seq_one_letter_code
_entity_poly.pdbx_strand_id
1 'polypeptide(L)' 'MPKSQRSPHILGVAAGGALPEGLIPALAERRVYVSRRGNALRIAPHLHVTEADEARLLSAFVGVLGAGGVTSRLLSL' A
#
# COMPACT_ATOMS: atom_id res chain seq x y z
N MET A 1 22.30 1.07 -6.61
CA MET A 1 21.20 0.08 -6.66
C MET A 1 21.06 -0.53 -8.06
N PRO A 2 21.21 -1.86 -8.19
CA PRO A 2 20.85 -2.66 -9.38
C PRO A 2 19.45 -2.33 -9.89
N LYS A 3 19.21 -2.45 -11.21
CA LYS A 3 17.90 -2.12 -11.82
C LYS A 3 16.74 -2.91 -11.21
N SER A 4 16.99 -4.17 -10.81
CA SER A 4 16.04 -5.04 -10.13
C SER A 4 15.64 -4.59 -8.72
N GLN A 5 16.43 -3.70 -8.11
CA GLN A 5 16.20 -3.19 -6.74
C GLN A 5 15.68 -1.75 -6.74
N ARG A 6 15.44 -1.16 -7.92
CA ARG A 6 14.86 0.19 -8.02
C ARG A 6 13.35 0.06 -8.03
N SER A 7 12.68 0.68 -7.07
CA SER A 7 11.24 0.86 -7.20
C SER A 7 10.93 1.76 -8.41
N PRO A 8 9.88 1.47 -9.19
CA PRO A 8 9.34 2.46 -10.12
C PRO A 8 9.00 3.75 -9.36
N HIS A 9 9.03 4.90 -10.06
CA HIS A 9 8.68 6.21 -9.49
C HIS A 9 7.32 6.22 -8.78
N ILE A 10 6.42 5.33 -9.22
CA ILE A 10 5.13 5.07 -8.58
C ILE A 10 4.92 3.55 -8.57
N LEU A 11 4.69 2.99 -7.39
CA LEU A 11 4.22 1.62 -7.19
C LEU A 11 2.69 1.59 -7.20
N GLY A 12 2.11 0.81 -8.11
CA GLY A 12 0.67 0.53 -8.14
C GLY A 12 0.34 -0.71 -7.32
N VAL A 13 -0.64 -0.62 -6.42
CA VAL A 13 -1.17 -1.75 -5.65
C VAL A 13 -2.65 -1.92 -5.99
N ALA A 14 -2.98 -2.99 -6.72
CA ALA A 14 -4.36 -3.34 -7.04
C ALA A 14 -4.95 -4.22 -5.94
N ALA A 15 -6.22 -3.99 -5.59
CA ALA A 15 -6.94 -4.88 -4.70
C ALA A 15 -7.63 -6.00 -5.51
N GLY A 16 -7.64 -7.22 -4.95
CA GLY A 16 -8.39 -8.36 -5.50
C GLY A 16 -9.91 -8.19 -5.39
N GLY A 17 -10.38 -7.26 -4.55
CA GLY A 17 -11.78 -6.85 -4.40
C GLY A 17 -11.89 -5.34 -4.29
N ALA A 18 -13.08 -4.82 -3.97
CA ALA A 18 -13.28 -3.38 -3.82
C ALA A 18 -12.46 -2.82 -2.64
N LEU A 19 -11.75 -1.72 -2.86
CA LEU A 19 -11.10 -0.97 -1.78
C LEU A 19 -12.15 -0.36 -0.84
N PRO A 20 -11.99 -0.49 0.50
CA PRO A 20 -12.90 0.15 1.46
C PRO A 20 -13.00 1.66 1.23
N GLU A 21 -14.21 2.22 1.35
CA GLU A 21 -14.43 3.66 1.15
C GLU A 21 -13.63 4.52 2.15
N GLY A 22 -13.55 4.08 3.42
CA GLY A 22 -12.81 4.75 4.48
C GLY A 22 -11.29 4.52 4.47
N LEU A 23 -10.75 3.79 3.49
CA LEU A 23 -9.34 3.40 3.46
C LEU A 23 -8.41 4.62 3.47
N ILE A 24 -8.65 5.61 2.60
CA ILE A 24 -7.76 6.77 2.48
C ILE A 24 -7.75 7.63 3.75
N PRO A 25 -8.91 8.01 4.34
CA PRO A 25 -8.93 8.67 5.65
C PRO A 25 -8.23 7.87 6.76
N ALA A 26 -8.48 6.57 6.86
CA ALA A 26 -7.89 5.73 7.89
C ALA A 26 -6.36 5.60 7.78
N LEU A 27 -5.81 5.61 6.56
CA LEU A 27 -4.37 5.68 6.34
C LEU A 27 -3.81 7.05 6.71
N ALA A 28 -4.51 8.14 6.39
CA ALA A 28 -4.09 9.49 6.71
C ALA A 28 -4.00 9.74 8.23
N GLU A 29 -4.92 9.19 9.02
CA GLU A 29 -4.84 9.19 10.50
C GLU A 29 -3.54 8.55 11.02
N ARG A 30 -3.01 7.57 10.28
CA ARG A 30 -1.75 6.86 10.58
C ARG A 30 -0.53 7.54 9.94
N ARG A 31 -0.70 8.75 9.41
CA ARG A 31 0.31 9.54 8.70
C ARG A 31 0.84 8.82 7.45
N VAL A 32 -0.01 8.05 6.79
CA VAL A 32 0.28 7.37 5.51
C VAL A 32 -0.56 8.02 4.42
N TYR A 33 0.10 8.63 3.45
CA TYR A 33 -0.55 9.36 2.36
C TYR A 33 -0.29 8.66 1.04
N VAL A 34 -1.36 8.20 0.40
CA VAL A 34 -1.35 7.49 -0.88
C VAL A 34 -2.48 8.03 -1.75
N SER A 35 -2.38 7.87 -3.07
CA SER A 35 -3.47 8.25 -3.97
C SER A 35 -4.28 7.02 -4.40
N ARG A 36 -5.61 7.15 -4.41
CA ARG A 36 -6.51 6.14 -4.99
C ARG A 36 -6.83 6.50 -6.44
N ARG A 37 -6.77 5.52 -7.33
CA ARG A 37 -7.26 5.65 -8.71
C ARG A 37 -8.06 4.42 -9.09
N GLY A 38 -9.38 4.59 -9.16
CA GLY A 38 -10.30 3.46 -9.33
C GLY A 38 -10.16 2.48 -8.17
N ASN A 39 -9.88 1.21 -8.50
CA ASN A 39 -9.69 0.12 -7.54
C ASN A 39 -8.22 -0.19 -7.21
N ALA A 40 -7.33 0.79 -7.38
CA ALA A 40 -5.92 0.66 -7.07
C ALA A 40 -5.40 1.85 -6.26
N LEU A 41 -4.37 1.59 -5.46
CA LEU A 41 -3.57 2.61 -4.81
C LEU A 41 -2.30 2.88 -5.61
N ARG A 42 -1.79 4.10 -5.50
CA ARG A 42 -0.50 4.54 -6.03
C ARG A 42 0.32 5.09 -4.90
N ILE A 43 1.48 4.49 -4.71
CA ILE A 43 2.47 4.80 -3.69
C ILE A 43 3.66 5.39 -4.42
N ALA A 44 4.07 6.59 -4.03
CA ALA A 44 5.22 7.24 -4.63
C ALA A 44 6.34 7.30 -3.58
N PRO A 45 7.27 6.34 -3.59
CA PRO A 45 8.39 6.33 -2.65
C PRO A 45 9.39 7.39 -3.11
N HIS A 46 9.12 8.64 -2.77
CA HIS A 46 10.02 9.74 -3.08
C HIS A 46 11.28 9.63 -2.21
N LEU A 47 12.37 10.26 -2.68
CA LEU A 47 13.57 10.51 -1.86
C LEU A 47 13.11 11.05 -0.50
N HIS A 48 13.70 10.56 0.60
CA HIS A 48 13.32 10.76 2.02
C HIS A 48 12.39 9.73 2.66
N VAL A 49 11.94 8.68 1.95
CA VAL A 49 11.35 7.50 2.62
C VAL A 49 12.44 6.75 3.39
N THR A 50 12.18 6.49 4.67
CA THR A 50 13.03 5.67 5.54
C THR A 50 12.43 4.28 5.74
N GLU A 51 13.22 3.35 6.27
CA GLU A 51 12.71 2.02 6.70
C GLU A 51 11.57 2.15 7.72
N ALA A 52 11.58 3.20 8.55
CA ALA A 52 10.51 3.46 9.50
C ALA A 52 9.20 3.87 8.79
N ASP A 53 9.29 4.55 7.64
CA ASP A 53 8.11 4.90 6.83
C ASP A 53 7.55 3.67 6.12
N GLU A 54 8.41 2.77 5.65
CA GLU A 54 8.00 1.48 5.09
C GLU A 54 7.28 0.64 6.14
N ALA A 55 7.84 0.53 7.34
CA ALA A 55 7.21 -0.17 8.46
C ALA A 55 5.85 0.44 8.83
N ARG A 56 5.75 1.78 8.84
CA ARG A 56 4.49 2.51 9.08
C ARG A 56 3.44 2.19 8.02
N LEU A 57 3.83 2.19 6.75
CA LEU A 57 2.96 1.85 5.61
C LEU A 57 2.39 0.43 5.76
N LEU A 58 3.27 -0.55 6.01
CA LEU A 58 2.87 -1.95 6.17
C LEU A 58 1.94 -2.16 7.38
N SER A 59 2.29 -1.57 8.52
CA SER A 59 1.46 -1.62 9.73
C SER A 59 0.08 -0.97 9.52
N ALA A 60 0.03 0.17 8.83
CA ALA A 60 -1.23 0.82 8.49
C ALA A 60 -2.09 -0.02 7.55
N PHE A 61 -1.49 -0.68 6.55
CA PHE A 61 -2.21 -1.61 5.68
C PHE A 61 -2.77 -2.79 6.45
N VAL A 62 -1.99 -3.43 7.33
CA VAL A 62 -2.48 -4.52 8.18
C VAL A 62 -3.61 -4.05 9.09
N GLY A 63 -3.47 -2.89 9.73
CA GLY A 63 -4.49 -2.36 10.65
C GLY A 63 -5.81 -1.96 9.97
N VAL A 64 -5.75 -1.47 8.72
CA VAL A 64 -6.95 -1.00 8.01
C VAL A 64 -7.58 -2.08 7.13
N LEU A 65 -6.76 -2.92 6.47
CA LEU A 65 -7.24 -3.99 5.58
C LEU A 65 -7.41 -5.33 6.30
N GLY A 66 -6.61 -5.60 7.35
CA GLY A 66 -6.71 -6.82 8.15
C GLY A 66 -7.95 -6.87 9.06
N ALA A 67 -8.63 -5.74 9.28
CA ALA A 67 -9.93 -5.70 9.95
C ALA A 67 -11.10 -6.17 9.06
N GLY A 68 -10.84 -6.44 7.77
CA GLY A 68 -11.81 -6.94 6.80
C GLY A 68 -11.17 -7.92 5.81
N GLY A 69 -10.95 -9.15 6.26
CA GLY A 69 -10.76 -10.38 5.46
C GLY A 69 -10.08 -10.22 4.09
N VAL A 70 -8.75 -10.35 4.05
CA VAL A 70 -8.05 -10.65 2.79
C VAL A 70 -8.18 -12.15 2.50
N THR A 71 -9.23 -12.52 1.76
CA THR A 71 -9.38 -13.88 1.22
C THR A 71 -8.60 -14.05 -0.08
N SER A 72 -7.72 -15.06 -0.10
CA SER A 72 -7.24 -15.84 -1.27
C SER A 72 -6.27 -15.11 -2.23
N ARG A 73 -5.17 -15.70 -2.72
CA ARG A 73 -4.70 -17.10 -2.80
C ARG A 73 -3.18 -17.05 -3.03
N LEU A 74 -2.47 -18.00 -2.44
CA LEU A 74 -1.16 -18.44 -2.95
C LEU A 74 -1.30 -18.71 -4.45
N LEU A 75 -0.55 -18.01 -5.30
CA LEU A 75 -0.22 -18.52 -6.62
C LEU A 75 1.15 -19.15 -6.52
N SER A 76 1.11 -20.48 -6.52
CA SER A 76 2.21 -21.34 -6.93
C SER A 76 2.77 -20.88 -8.28
N LEU A 77 4.06 -20.57 -8.29
CA LEU A 77 4.98 -20.81 -9.40
C LEU A 77 6.31 -21.28 -8.79
#